data_AF-A0A815IHN3-F1
#
_entry.id   AF-A0A815IHN3-F1
#
_cell.length_a   1.000
_cell.length_b   1.000
_cell.length_c   1.000
_cell.angle_alpha   90.00
_cell.angle_beta   90.00
_cell.angle_gamma   90.00
#
_symmetry.space_group_name_H-M   'P 1'
#
loop_
_entity.id
_entity.type
_entity.pdbx_description
1 polymer ?
#
loop_
_entity_poly.entity_id
_entity_poly.type
_entity_poly.pdbx_seq_one_letter_code
_entity_poly.pdbx_strand_id
1 'polypeptide(L)'
;MAAPEQIIQMDESVIETRGQKSVKFRGGLRFISSLLLPLTLGIFTIVITFQQQSAAKQQRIDDREASQQQRDQASDLDSKRYQNGRFDAYIKEMGKLLKENHGEIISNKVAITLARVQTLNIFRQLDAQRNVHIIRFLYEAKQLTDTPENRSLDLSAAELFDIDFRNASIKKKLLHNLSLTGVFLTNATFIDLEMEHISFADTEFDIANFSLGRIVDRCSYRMLRL
;
A
#
# COMPACT_ATOMS: atom_id res chain seq x y z
N MET A 1 -74.77 66.28 92.38
CA MET A 1 -74.26 67.44 91.60
C MET A 1 -72.78 67.17 91.32
N ALA A 2 -72.44 67.09 90.02
CA ALA A 2 -71.11 67.07 89.37
C ALA A 2 -70.05 65.98 89.70
N ALA A 3 -70.03 64.88 88.90
CA ALA A 3 -69.11 64.53 87.78
C ALA A 3 -67.55 64.75 87.87
N PRO A 4 -66.71 64.06 87.03
CA PRO A 4 -65.63 63.15 87.47
C PRO A 4 -64.25 63.35 86.76
N GLU A 5 -63.26 62.46 87.00
CA GLU A 5 -62.09 62.29 86.12
C GLU A 5 -61.53 60.84 86.12
N GLN A 6 -61.06 60.38 84.95
CA GLN A 6 -60.68 59.01 84.56
C GLN A 6 -59.18 58.74 84.63
N ILE A 7 -58.73 57.50 84.91
CA ILE A 7 -57.45 56.88 84.43
C ILE A 7 -57.63 55.34 84.33
N ILE A 8 -57.87 54.77 83.14
CA ILE A 8 -56.97 54.00 82.22
C ILE A 8 -56.51 52.61 82.74
N GLN A 9 -56.97 51.56 82.02
CA GLN A 9 -56.51 50.16 82.03
C GLN A 9 -55.14 49.99 81.35
N MET A 10 -54.33 49.00 81.75
CA MET A 10 -53.51 48.25 80.78
C MET A 10 -53.16 46.84 81.27
N ASP A 11 -53.33 45.92 80.33
CA ASP A 11 -53.23 44.46 80.35
C ASP A 11 -51.78 43.98 80.23
N GLU A 12 -51.41 42.98 81.03
CA GLU A 12 -50.06 42.46 81.20
C GLU A 12 -50.01 41.04 80.61
N SER A 13 -49.73 40.89 79.31
CA SER A 13 -49.42 39.56 78.73
C SER A 13 -48.81 39.55 77.31
N VAL A 14 -47.70 40.25 77.03
CA VAL A 14 -46.97 40.02 75.75
C VAL A 14 -45.45 40.17 75.88
N ILE A 15 -44.76 39.21 76.50
CA ILE A 15 -43.32 38.98 76.24
C ILE A 15 -43.01 37.48 76.32
N GLU A 16 -43.11 36.78 75.19
CA GLU A 16 -42.16 35.72 74.82
C GLU A 16 -42.52 35.15 73.44
N THR A 17 -41.71 35.45 72.42
CA THR A 17 -41.54 34.63 71.19
C THR A 17 -40.60 35.35 70.19
N ARG A 18 -39.32 35.54 70.54
CA ARG A 18 -38.31 36.01 69.56
C ARG A 18 -36.98 35.23 69.55
N GLY A 19 -36.86 34.12 70.28
CA GLY A 19 -35.62 33.35 70.41
C GLY A 19 -35.44 32.13 69.48
N GLN A 20 -36.46 31.71 68.71
CA GLN A 20 -36.47 30.34 68.16
C GLN A 20 -36.18 30.18 66.66
N LYS A 21 -36.13 31.28 65.88
CA LYS A 21 -35.87 31.21 64.41
C LYS A 21 -34.37 31.22 64.03
N SER A 22 -33.48 31.72 64.90
CA SER A 22 -32.04 31.87 64.61
C SER A 22 -31.25 30.56 64.75
N VAL A 23 -31.65 29.67 65.66
CA VAL A 23 -30.90 28.43 65.96
C VAL A 23 -31.12 27.34 64.90
N LYS A 24 -32.32 27.25 64.32
CA LYS A 24 -32.61 26.28 63.23
C LYS A 24 -31.85 26.58 61.93
N PHE A 25 -31.56 27.85 61.64
CA PHE A 25 -30.84 28.25 60.42
C PHE A 25 -29.33 27.89 60.48
N ARG A 26 -28.70 28.06 61.65
CA ARG A 26 -27.29 27.63 61.88
C ARG A 26 -27.12 26.11 61.87
N GLY A 27 -28.12 25.36 62.32
CA GLY A 27 -28.13 23.89 62.23
C GLY A 27 -28.23 23.40 60.79
N GLY A 28 -29.15 23.96 60.00
CA GLY A 28 -29.33 23.62 58.59
C GLY A 28 -28.08 23.89 57.72
N LEU A 29 -27.36 24.98 57.99
CA LEU A 29 -26.13 25.32 57.25
C LEU A 29 -25.01 24.26 57.43
N ARG A 30 -24.90 23.66 58.62
CA ARG A 30 -23.90 22.61 58.92
C ARG A 30 -24.21 21.28 58.23
N PHE A 31 -25.49 20.94 58.08
CA PHE A 31 -25.93 19.78 57.30
C PHE A 31 -25.70 19.97 55.80
N ILE A 32 -25.91 21.18 55.28
CA ILE A 32 -25.64 21.49 53.86
C ILE A 32 -24.13 21.39 53.56
N SER A 33 -23.26 21.85 54.47
CA SER A 33 -21.81 21.74 54.27
C SER A 33 -21.29 20.29 54.33
N SER A 34 -21.87 19.43 55.16
CA SER A 34 -21.44 18.01 55.24
C SER A 34 -21.85 17.20 54.02
N LEU A 35 -22.89 17.62 53.30
CA LEU A 35 -23.35 16.96 52.08
C LEU A 35 -22.60 17.45 50.82
N LEU A 36 -21.94 18.60 50.89
CA LEU A 36 -21.23 19.20 49.76
C LEU A 36 -19.97 18.42 49.33
N LEU A 37 -19.20 17.94 50.31
CA LEU A 37 -18.00 17.13 50.07
C LEU A 37 -18.29 15.83 49.29
N PRO A 38 -19.21 14.95 49.72
CA PRO A 38 -19.53 13.75 48.96
C PRO A 38 -20.17 14.06 47.60
N LEU A 39 -20.94 15.16 47.48
CA LEU A 39 -21.55 15.56 46.20
C LEU A 39 -20.50 16.01 45.18
N THR A 40 -19.53 16.84 45.60
CA THR A 40 -18.41 17.27 44.73
C THR A 40 -17.55 16.09 44.31
N LEU A 41 -17.26 15.15 45.21
CA LEU A 41 -16.55 13.91 44.88
C LEU A 41 -17.30 13.07 43.85
N GLY A 42 -18.62 12.93 44.01
CA GLY A 42 -19.47 12.18 43.08
C GLY A 42 -19.47 12.77 41.67
N ILE A 43 -19.65 14.09 41.55
CA ILE A 43 -19.62 14.80 40.26
C ILE A 43 -18.23 14.67 39.62
N PHE A 44 -17.16 14.86 40.38
CA PHE A 44 -15.79 14.74 39.89
C PHE A 44 -15.47 13.34 39.36
N THR A 45 -15.93 12.30 40.07
CA THR A 45 -15.77 10.89 39.66
C THR A 45 -16.49 10.62 38.33
N ILE A 46 -17.73 11.12 38.17
CA ILE A 46 -18.51 10.95 36.93
C ILE A 46 -17.81 11.62 35.75
N VAL A 47 -17.34 12.87 35.93
CA VAL A 47 -16.65 13.63 34.88
C VAL A 47 -15.37 12.91 34.42
N ILE A 48 -14.53 12.45 35.36
CA ILE A 48 -13.30 11.71 35.04
C ILE A 48 -13.63 10.41 34.29
N THR A 49 -14.66 9.69 34.73
CA THR A 49 -15.06 8.41 34.10
C THR A 49 -15.50 8.62 32.65
N PHE A 50 -16.30 9.66 32.38
CA PHE A 50 -16.73 9.98 31.01
C PHE A 50 -15.57 10.47 30.11
N GLN A 51 -14.63 11.24 30.68
CA GLN A 51 -13.46 11.71 29.94
C GLN A 51 -12.51 10.55 29.59
N GLN A 52 -12.25 9.65 30.55
CA GLN A 52 -11.45 8.43 30.32
C GLN A 52 -12.09 7.51 29.28
N GLN A 53 -13.42 7.31 29.34
CA GLN A 53 -14.11 6.44 28.38
C GLN A 53 -14.04 6.99 26.96
N SER A 54 -14.06 8.32 26.79
CA SER A 54 -13.93 8.97 25.49
C SER A 54 -12.50 8.86 24.94
N ALA A 55 -11.49 9.11 25.77
CA ALA A 55 -10.08 8.96 25.39
C ALA A 55 -9.73 7.50 25.06
N ALA A 56 -10.22 6.54 25.84
CA ALA A 56 -9.98 5.11 25.61
C ALA A 56 -10.65 4.60 24.32
N LYS A 57 -11.81 5.15 23.94
CA LYS A 57 -12.45 4.82 22.66
C LYS A 57 -11.65 5.37 21.48
N GLN A 58 -11.18 6.62 21.58
CA GLN A 58 -10.35 7.22 20.54
C GLN A 58 -9.06 6.44 20.36
N GLN A 59 -8.36 6.14 21.46
CA GLN A 59 -7.12 5.38 21.43
C GLN A 59 -7.31 3.99 20.79
N ARG A 60 -8.43 3.30 21.05
CA ARG A 60 -8.73 2.01 20.41
C ARG A 60 -8.92 2.10 18.90
N ILE A 61 -9.45 3.22 18.40
CA ILE A 61 -9.61 3.45 16.97
C ILE A 61 -8.23 3.71 16.35
N ASP A 62 -7.47 4.64 16.95
CA ASP A 62 -6.12 4.98 16.49
C ASP A 62 -5.19 3.74 16.50
N ASP A 63 -5.23 2.94 17.57
CA ASP A 63 -4.47 1.69 17.70
C ASP A 63 -4.87 0.67 16.63
N ARG A 64 -6.16 0.58 16.31
CA ARG A 64 -6.68 -0.34 15.29
C ARG A 64 -6.24 0.10 13.90
N GLU A 65 -6.33 1.39 13.60
CA GLU A 65 -5.88 1.96 12.32
C GLU A 65 -4.38 1.80 12.14
N ALA A 66 -3.57 2.15 13.15
CA ALA A 66 -2.13 1.96 13.13
C ALA A 66 -1.75 0.48 12.95
N SER A 67 -2.43 -0.43 13.65
CA SER A 67 -2.20 -1.87 13.53
C SER A 67 -2.58 -2.39 12.13
N GLN A 68 -3.66 -1.89 11.53
CA GLN A 68 -4.07 -2.28 10.20
C GLN A 68 -3.08 -1.80 9.14
N GLN A 69 -2.68 -0.52 9.20
CA GLN A 69 -1.68 0.04 8.29
C GLN A 69 -0.35 -0.72 8.38
N GLN A 70 0.09 -1.08 9.57
CA GLN A 70 1.31 -1.88 9.75
C GLN A 70 1.19 -3.28 9.13
N ARG A 71 0.02 -3.93 9.23
CA ARG A 71 -0.22 -5.24 8.60
C ARG A 71 -0.21 -5.14 7.08
N ASP A 72 -0.85 -4.11 6.54
CA ASP A 72 -0.92 -3.88 5.10
C ASP A 72 0.49 -3.61 4.55
N GLN A 73 1.29 -2.78 5.25
CA GLN A 73 2.69 -2.54 4.92
C GLN A 73 3.55 -3.80 5.03
N ALA A 74 3.40 -4.58 6.10
CA ALA A 74 4.13 -5.82 6.29
C ALA A 74 3.82 -6.82 5.17
N SER A 75 2.54 -6.95 4.80
CA SER A 75 2.11 -7.84 3.72
C SER A 75 2.66 -7.40 2.36
N ASP A 76 2.68 -6.10 2.06
CA ASP A 76 3.28 -5.56 0.83
C ASP A 76 4.80 -5.81 0.79
N LEU A 77 5.50 -5.58 1.89
CA LEU A 77 6.93 -5.85 2.02
C LEU A 77 7.25 -7.33 1.84
N ASP A 78 6.45 -8.21 2.43
CA ASP A 78 6.64 -9.67 2.29
C ASP A 78 6.37 -10.13 0.87
N SER A 79 5.34 -9.60 0.20
CA SER A 79 5.09 -9.85 -1.22
C SER A 79 6.27 -9.41 -2.09
N LYS A 80 6.80 -8.19 -1.86
CA LYS A 80 7.98 -7.68 -2.57
C LYS A 80 9.23 -8.52 -2.32
N ARG A 81 9.46 -8.94 -1.08
CA ARG A 81 10.59 -9.81 -0.72
C ARG A 81 10.48 -11.17 -1.39
N TYR A 82 9.29 -11.76 -1.40
CA TYR A 82 9.02 -13.03 -2.06
C TYR A 82 9.33 -12.93 -3.56
N GLN A 83 8.79 -11.91 -4.23
CA GLN A 83 9.04 -11.66 -5.65
C GLN A 83 10.52 -11.39 -5.97
N ASN A 84 11.21 -10.61 -5.14
CA ASN A 84 12.65 -10.36 -5.28
C ASN A 84 13.48 -11.65 -5.12
N GLY A 85 13.18 -12.47 -4.12
CA GLY A 85 13.90 -13.74 -3.91
C GLY A 85 13.77 -14.69 -5.10
N ARG A 86 12.61 -14.66 -5.78
CA ARG A 86 12.39 -15.45 -7.01
C ARG A 86 13.15 -14.91 -8.21
N PHE A 87 13.16 -13.59 -8.38
CA PHE A 87 13.99 -12.94 -9.38
C PHE A 87 15.47 -13.28 -9.17
N ASP A 88 15.99 -13.14 -7.95
CA ASP A 88 17.38 -13.43 -7.61
C ASP A 88 17.74 -14.90 -7.86
N ALA A 89 16.85 -15.83 -7.49
CA ALA A 89 17.01 -17.25 -7.75
C ALA A 89 17.12 -17.53 -9.27
N TYR A 90 16.24 -16.91 -10.07
CA TYR A 90 16.27 -17.04 -11.52
C TYR A 90 17.57 -16.49 -12.12
N ILE A 91 18.00 -15.28 -11.73
CA ILE A 91 19.25 -14.69 -12.23
C ILE A 91 20.45 -15.57 -11.88
N LYS A 92 20.49 -16.11 -10.65
CA LYS A 92 21.55 -17.04 -10.21
C LYS A 92 21.55 -18.33 -11.03
N GLU A 93 20.38 -18.89 -11.31
CA GLU A 93 20.24 -20.12 -12.07
C GLU A 93 20.62 -19.94 -13.54
N MET A 94 20.12 -18.89 -14.20
CA MET A 94 20.51 -18.55 -15.57
C MET A 94 22.00 -18.19 -15.66
N GLY A 95 22.54 -17.47 -14.68
CA GLY A 95 23.96 -17.15 -14.60
C GLY A 95 24.83 -18.41 -14.50
N LYS A 96 24.37 -19.42 -13.76
CA LYS A 96 25.02 -20.74 -13.70
C LYS A 96 24.96 -21.44 -15.07
N LEU A 97 23.80 -21.47 -15.72
CA LEU A 97 23.66 -22.06 -17.06
C LEU A 97 24.55 -21.37 -18.08
N LEU A 98 24.61 -20.03 -18.07
CA LEU A 98 25.53 -19.27 -18.93
C LEU A 98 26.97 -19.68 -18.65
N LYS A 99 27.40 -19.71 -17.38
CA LYS A 99 28.76 -20.08 -17.01
C LYS A 99 29.13 -21.50 -17.46
N GLU A 100 28.25 -22.46 -17.26
CA GLU A 100 28.46 -23.87 -17.64
C GLU A 100 28.47 -24.07 -19.17
N ASN A 101 27.87 -23.15 -19.93
CA ASN A 101 27.82 -23.19 -21.39
C ASN A 101 28.64 -22.05 -22.03
N HIS A 102 29.73 -21.61 -21.37
CA HIS A 102 30.70 -20.63 -21.91
C HIS A 102 30.09 -19.29 -22.36
N GLY A 103 29.02 -18.85 -21.71
CA GLY A 103 28.31 -17.61 -21.99
C GLY A 103 27.15 -17.75 -22.97
N GLU A 104 26.90 -18.94 -23.52
CA GLU A 104 25.85 -19.18 -24.51
C GLU A 104 25.01 -20.40 -24.14
N ILE A 105 23.85 -20.18 -23.51
CA ILE A 105 22.90 -21.24 -23.18
C ILE A 105 22.47 -21.99 -24.46
N ILE A 106 22.36 -21.24 -25.55
CA ILE A 106 21.88 -21.67 -26.87
C ILE A 106 22.74 -22.73 -27.57
N SER A 107 23.94 -22.99 -27.06
CA SER A 107 24.87 -23.96 -27.64
C SER A 107 24.61 -25.40 -27.17
N ASN A 108 23.74 -25.59 -26.15
CA ASN A 108 23.42 -26.90 -25.59
C ASN A 108 21.90 -27.13 -25.52
N LYS A 109 21.41 -28.18 -26.20
CA LYS A 109 19.97 -28.50 -26.29
C LYS A 109 19.29 -28.69 -24.92
N VAL A 110 19.99 -29.29 -23.96
CA VAL A 110 19.45 -29.48 -22.60
C VAL A 110 19.38 -28.15 -21.87
N ALA A 111 20.45 -27.34 -21.98
CA ALA A 111 20.49 -26.01 -21.37
C ALA A 111 19.42 -25.07 -21.94
N ILE A 112 19.21 -25.08 -23.26
CA ILE A 112 18.12 -24.35 -23.94
C ILE A 112 16.76 -24.74 -23.36
N THR A 113 16.51 -26.06 -23.28
CA THR A 113 15.21 -26.56 -22.82
C THR A 113 14.94 -26.13 -21.38
N LEU A 114 15.95 -26.24 -20.51
CA LEU A 114 15.86 -25.83 -19.12
C LEU A 114 15.65 -24.31 -18.98
N ALA A 115 16.47 -23.52 -19.68
CA ALA A 115 16.37 -22.06 -19.66
C ALA A 115 15.02 -21.58 -20.18
N ARG A 116 14.49 -22.20 -21.24
CA ARG A 116 13.16 -21.89 -21.78
C ARG A 116 12.07 -22.17 -20.73
N VAL A 117 12.06 -23.37 -20.15
CA VAL A 117 11.06 -23.75 -19.13
C VAL A 117 11.11 -22.81 -17.94
N GLN A 118 12.31 -22.48 -17.45
CA GLN A 118 12.49 -21.60 -16.30
C GLN A 118 12.07 -20.17 -16.60
N THR A 119 12.41 -19.66 -17.78
CA THR A 119 12.06 -18.30 -18.22
C THR A 119 10.55 -18.14 -18.40
N LEU A 120 9.88 -19.10 -19.04
CA LEU A 120 8.42 -19.05 -19.16
C LEU A 120 7.71 -19.18 -17.81
N ASN A 121 8.23 -20.04 -16.93
CA ASN A 121 7.67 -20.21 -15.60
C ASN A 121 7.82 -18.95 -14.75
N ILE A 122 8.97 -18.28 -14.81
CA ILE A 122 9.22 -17.08 -13.99
C ILE A 122 8.42 -15.88 -14.50
N PHE A 123 8.25 -15.71 -15.81
CA PHE A 123 7.43 -14.63 -16.38
C PHE A 123 5.99 -14.65 -15.90
N ARG A 124 5.39 -15.83 -15.73
CA ARG A 124 4.03 -15.98 -15.21
C ARG A 124 3.87 -15.63 -13.73
N GLN A 125 4.98 -15.54 -13.00
CA GLN A 125 4.94 -15.47 -11.54
C GLN A 125 5.50 -14.15 -10.98
N LEU A 126 6.30 -13.46 -11.78
CA LEU A 126 6.81 -12.14 -11.46
C LEU A 126 5.92 -11.04 -12.03
N ASP A 127 6.00 -9.87 -11.41
CA ASP A 127 5.35 -8.66 -11.92
C ASP A 127 6.10 -8.06 -13.12
N ALA A 128 5.43 -7.15 -13.81
CA ALA A 128 5.91 -6.51 -15.02
C ALA A 128 7.30 -5.88 -14.85
N GLN A 129 7.55 -5.21 -13.72
CA GLN A 129 8.82 -4.56 -13.44
C GLN A 129 9.98 -5.57 -13.42
N ARG A 130 9.82 -6.70 -12.75
CA ARG A 130 10.87 -7.72 -12.68
C ARG A 130 11.02 -8.49 -14.00
N ASN A 131 9.92 -8.70 -14.73
CA ASN A 131 9.97 -9.30 -16.07
C ASN A 131 10.78 -8.44 -17.05
N VAL A 132 10.67 -7.10 -16.99
CA VAL A 132 11.54 -6.19 -17.74
C VAL A 132 13.01 -6.42 -17.41
N HIS A 133 13.36 -6.62 -16.14
CA HIS A 133 14.75 -6.89 -15.74
C HIS A 133 15.26 -8.24 -16.24
N ILE A 134 14.40 -9.27 -16.31
CA ILE A 134 14.76 -10.57 -16.89
C ILE A 134 15.00 -10.44 -18.40
N ILE A 135 14.09 -9.78 -19.12
CA ILE A 135 14.23 -9.54 -20.57
C ILE A 135 15.54 -8.81 -20.83
N ARG A 136 15.84 -7.77 -20.04
CA ARG A 136 17.07 -7.01 -20.12
C ARG A 136 18.31 -7.88 -19.88
N PHE A 137 18.31 -8.68 -18.81
CA PHE A 137 19.42 -9.58 -18.51
C PHE A 137 19.69 -10.57 -19.65
N LEU A 138 18.64 -11.23 -20.16
CA LEU A 138 18.78 -12.20 -21.25
C LEU A 138 19.23 -11.52 -22.55
N TYR A 139 18.76 -10.31 -22.82
CA TYR A 139 19.20 -9.50 -23.95
C TYR A 139 20.67 -9.08 -23.84
N GLU A 140 21.11 -8.57 -22.68
CA GLU A 140 22.52 -8.20 -22.44
C GLU A 140 23.45 -9.41 -22.55
N ALA A 141 22.96 -10.60 -22.15
CA ALA A 141 23.65 -11.87 -22.31
C ALA A 141 23.59 -12.41 -23.76
N LYS A 142 23.03 -11.67 -24.72
CA LYS A 142 22.81 -12.07 -26.12
C LYS A 142 21.94 -13.32 -26.30
N GLN A 143 21.16 -13.70 -25.29
CA GLN A 143 20.27 -14.85 -25.35
C GLN A 143 18.92 -14.51 -25.99
N LEU A 144 18.55 -13.22 -26.08
CA LEU A 144 17.36 -12.78 -26.85
C LEU A 144 17.74 -12.07 -28.15
N THR A 145 18.98 -12.21 -28.58
CA THR A 145 19.48 -11.57 -29.79
C THR A 145 19.32 -12.53 -30.96
N ASP A 146 18.51 -12.16 -31.95
CA ASP A 146 18.37 -12.95 -33.19
C ASP A 146 19.37 -12.44 -34.22
N THR A 147 20.38 -13.25 -34.53
CA THR A 147 21.41 -12.93 -35.53
C THR A 147 21.68 -14.17 -36.37
N PRO A 148 22.27 -14.03 -37.57
CA PRO A 148 22.68 -15.18 -38.38
C PRO A 148 23.63 -16.15 -37.64
N GLU A 149 24.37 -15.63 -36.66
CA GLU A 149 25.40 -16.36 -35.92
C GLU A 149 24.85 -17.00 -34.63
N ASN A 150 23.87 -16.36 -33.97
CA ASN A 150 23.29 -16.81 -32.70
C ASN A 150 21.77 -16.90 -32.78
N ARG A 151 21.23 -18.08 -32.45
CA ARG A 151 19.79 -18.29 -32.27
C ARG A 151 19.33 -17.69 -30.94
N SER A 152 18.24 -16.94 -30.95
CA SER A 152 17.63 -16.48 -29.70
C SER A 152 16.99 -17.63 -28.91
N LEU A 153 16.99 -17.53 -27.58
CA LEU A 153 16.16 -18.33 -26.69
C LEU A 153 14.70 -18.14 -27.09
N ASP A 154 14.03 -19.27 -27.33
CA ASP A 154 12.62 -19.26 -27.72
C ASP A 154 11.74 -18.82 -26.53
N LEU A 155 11.08 -17.67 -26.70
CA LEU A 155 10.09 -17.15 -25.75
C LEU A 155 8.65 -17.36 -26.23
N SER A 156 8.43 -18.19 -27.25
CA SER A 156 7.08 -18.45 -27.76
C SER A 156 6.16 -18.96 -26.64
N ALA A 157 4.97 -18.39 -26.57
CA ALA A 157 3.98 -18.57 -25.50
C ALA A 157 4.35 -17.96 -24.14
N ALA A 158 5.32 -17.03 -24.10
CA ALA A 158 5.44 -16.11 -22.98
C ALA A 158 4.26 -15.14 -22.99
N GLU A 159 3.60 -15.04 -21.84
CA GLU A 159 2.55 -14.03 -21.59
C GLU A 159 3.14 -12.94 -20.73
N LEU A 160 3.14 -11.72 -21.25
CA LEU A 160 3.81 -10.57 -20.66
C LEU A 160 2.84 -9.40 -20.60
N PHE A 161 2.52 -8.98 -19.37
CA PHE A 161 1.56 -7.92 -19.06
C PHE A 161 2.26 -6.67 -18.57
N ASP A 162 1.78 -5.49 -18.97
CA ASP A 162 2.22 -4.18 -18.50
C ASP A 162 3.73 -3.91 -18.69
N ILE A 163 4.34 -4.52 -19.71
CA ILE A 163 5.79 -4.40 -19.95
C ILE A 163 6.14 -3.04 -20.54
N ASP A 164 6.99 -2.31 -19.81
CA ASP A 164 7.54 -1.04 -20.27
C ASP A 164 8.97 -1.20 -20.80
N PHE A 165 9.11 -1.20 -22.13
CA PHE A 165 10.40 -1.34 -22.80
C PHE A 165 11.23 -0.05 -22.81
N ARG A 166 10.68 1.10 -22.37
CA ARG A 166 11.46 2.35 -22.25
C ARG A 166 12.66 2.19 -21.33
N ASN A 167 12.47 1.41 -20.26
CA ASN A 167 13.50 1.09 -19.26
C ASN A 167 14.30 -0.18 -19.61
N ALA A 168 13.84 -0.95 -20.60
CA ALA A 168 14.59 -2.09 -21.13
C ALA A 168 15.73 -1.63 -22.06
N SER A 169 15.63 -0.44 -22.64
CA SER A 169 16.65 0.07 -23.56
C SER A 169 17.98 0.38 -22.86
N ILE A 170 19.03 -0.26 -23.35
CA ILE A 170 20.39 -0.16 -22.83
C ILE A 170 21.14 0.84 -23.70
N LYS A 171 21.36 2.03 -23.12
CA LYS A 171 22.02 3.20 -23.74
C LYS A 171 21.25 3.78 -24.95
N LYS A 172 20.93 5.07 -24.85
CA LYS A 172 20.43 5.91 -25.96
C LYS A 172 19.06 5.52 -26.56
N LYS A 173 18.18 4.82 -25.83
CA LYS A 173 16.83 4.46 -26.28
C LYS A 173 16.82 3.57 -27.55
N LEU A 174 17.92 2.85 -27.82
CA LEU A 174 18.04 1.91 -28.92
C LEU A 174 17.76 0.48 -28.44
N LEU A 175 16.96 -0.26 -29.20
CA LEU A 175 16.76 -1.71 -29.10
C LEU A 175 17.14 -2.34 -30.44
N HIS A 176 18.19 -3.15 -30.43
CA HIS A 176 18.78 -3.72 -31.64
C HIS A 176 18.80 -5.25 -31.58
N ASN A 177 18.39 -5.94 -32.65
CA ASN A 177 18.39 -7.41 -32.79
C ASN A 177 17.57 -8.17 -31.73
N LEU A 178 16.57 -7.55 -31.10
CA LEU A 178 15.75 -8.22 -30.08
C LEU A 178 14.75 -9.19 -30.75
N SER A 179 14.64 -10.41 -30.22
CA SER A 179 13.63 -11.40 -30.63
C SER A 179 12.51 -11.48 -29.61
N LEU A 180 11.28 -11.19 -30.05
CA LEU A 180 10.04 -11.38 -29.28
C LEU A 180 9.07 -12.32 -30.02
N THR A 181 9.63 -13.19 -30.85
CA THR A 181 8.87 -14.15 -31.67
C THR A 181 7.92 -14.99 -30.82
N GLY A 182 6.64 -15.08 -31.21
CA GLY A 182 5.64 -15.91 -30.55
C GLY A 182 5.20 -15.45 -29.15
N VAL A 183 5.59 -14.25 -28.72
CA VAL A 183 5.24 -13.69 -27.40
C VAL A 183 3.86 -13.03 -27.45
N PHE A 184 3.09 -13.16 -26.37
CA PHE A 184 1.86 -12.40 -26.13
C PHE A 184 2.17 -11.18 -25.26
N LEU A 185 1.98 -9.99 -25.82
CA LEU A 185 2.24 -8.72 -25.15
C LEU A 185 0.93 -7.96 -24.91
N THR A 186 0.53 -7.86 -23.65
CA THR A 186 -0.64 -7.08 -23.24
C THR A 186 -0.21 -5.80 -22.53
N ASN A 187 -0.75 -4.65 -22.93
CA ASN A 187 -0.42 -3.33 -22.37
C ASN A 187 1.08 -2.98 -22.45
N ALA A 188 1.74 -3.35 -23.56
CA ALA A 188 3.18 -3.15 -23.73
C ALA A 188 3.50 -1.76 -24.29
N THR A 189 4.58 -1.13 -23.79
CA THR A 189 5.00 0.23 -24.15
C THR A 189 6.37 0.25 -24.81
N PHE A 190 6.44 0.80 -26.03
CA PHE A 190 7.64 0.97 -26.86
C PHE A 190 7.89 2.45 -27.24
N ILE A 191 7.52 3.37 -26.36
CA ILE A 191 7.52 4.81 -26.67
C ILE A 191 8.93 5.39 -26.76
N ASP A 192 9.18 6.22 -27.77
CA ASP A 192 10.46 6.93 -27.94
C ASP A 192 11.67 5.97 -27.99
N LEU A 193 11.47 4.80 -28.60
CA LEU A 193 12.50 3.80 -28.83
C LEU A 193 12.90 3.77 -30.30
N GLU A 194 14.20 3.76 -30.54
CA GLU A 194 14.75 3.38 -31.83
C GLU A 194 14.82 1.85 -31.88
N MET A 195 14.11 1.26 -32.83
CA MET A 195 13.99 -0.19 -32.98
C MET A 195 14.62 -0.60 -34.30
N GLU A 196 15.65 -1.43 -34.22
CA GLU A 196 16.41 -1.90 -35.38
C GLU A 196 16.52 -3.43 -35.30
N HIS A 197 16.18 -4.10 -36.40
CA HIS A 197 16.21 -5.56 -36.50
C HIS A 197 15.48 -6.32 -35.38
N ILE A 198 14.35 -5.77 -34.90
CA ILE A 198 13.50 -6.48 -33.93
C ILE A 198 12.62 -7.49 -34.67
N SER A 199 12.61 -8.74 -34.20
CA SER A 199 11.68 -9.76 -34.68
C SER A 199 10.42 -9.77 -33.82
N PHE A 200 9.29 -9.51 -34.47
CA PHE A 200 7.94 -9.67 -33.93
C PHE A 200 7.16 -10.77 -34.66
N ALA A 201 7.87 -11.76 -35.22
CA ALA A 201 7.23 -12.85 -35.93
C ALA A 201 6.28 -13.62 -34.99
N ASP A 202 5.01 -13.76 -35.38
CA ASP A 202 3.98 -14.43 -34.58
C ASP A 202 3.80 -13.83 -33.16
N THR A 203 4.27 -12.60 -32.92
CA THR A 203 3.99 -11.85 -31.69
C THR A 203 2.58 -11.31 -31.74
N GLU A 204 1.82 -11.52 -30.66
CA GLU A 204 0.49 -10.95 -30.51
C GLU A 204 0.54 -9.73 -29.58
N PHE A 205 -0.13 -8.67 -30.00
CA PHE A 205 -0.20 -7.42 -29.24
C PHE A 205 -1.66 -7.14 -28.85
N ASP A 206 -1.92 -7.06 -27.55
CA ASP A 206 -3.16 -6.56 -27.01
C ASP A 206 -2.88 -5.23 -26.30
N ILE A 207 -3.39 -4.13 -26.84
CA ILE A 207 -3.14 -2.77 -26.31
C ILE A 207 -1.62 -2.46 -26.26
N ALA A 208 -0.97 -2.32 -27.42
CA ALA A 208 0.45 -1.93 -27.47
C ALA A 208 0.65 -0.48 -27.93
N ASN A 209 1.55 0.24 -27.27
CA ASN A 209 1.85 1.64 -27.58
C ASN A 209 3.25 1.79 -28.19
N PHE A 210 3.30 2.10 -29.48
CA PHE A 210 4.53 2.35 -30.24
C PHE A 210 4.77 3.84 -30.55
N SER A 211 4.06 4.76 -29.88
CA SER A 211 4.13 6.18 -30.21
C SER A 211 5.56 6.74 -30.10
N LEU A 212 5.93 7.61 -31.04
CA LEU A 212 7.28 8.21 -31.14
C LEU A 212 8.43 7.19 -31.33
N GLY A 213 8.13 5.90 -31.48
CA GLY A 213 9.11 4.88 -31.83
C GLY A 213 9.56 5.04 -33.28
N ARG A 214 10.87 4.94 -33.52
CA ARG A 214 11.45 4.97 -34.87
C ARG A 214 11.90 3.57 -35.24
N ILE A 215 11.24 2.97 -36.23
CA ILE A 215 11.66 1.69 -36.82
C ILE A 215 12.65 2.03 -37.95
N VAL A 216 13.90 1.58 -37.81
CA VAL A 216 15.00 2.02 -38.69
C VAL A 216 15.29 1.02 -39.82
N ASP A 217 14.93 -0.25 -39.68
CA ASP A 217 15.05 -1.26 -40.75
C ASP A 217 14.03 -2.41 -40.58
N ARG A 218 13.90 -3.30 -41.57
CA ARG A 218 12.89 -4.37 -41.72
C ARG A 218 12.67 -5.20 -40.44
N CYS A 219 11.77 -4.74 -39.59
CA CYS A 219 11.10 -5.59 -38.60
C CYS A 219 10.19 -6.58 -39.36
N SER A 220 10.33 -7.87 -39.03
CA SER A 220 9.50 -8.91 -39.63
C SER A 220 8.12 -8.90 -38.98
N TYR A 221 7.17 -8.16 -39.57
CA TYR A 221 5.77 -8.18 -39.16
C TYR A 221 4.99 -9.19 -40.01
N ARG A 222 4.46 -10.25 -39.39
CA ARG A 222 3.23 -10.88 -39.88
C ARG A 222 2.09 -10.33 -39.02
N MET A 223 1.53 -9.22 -39.48
CA MET A 223 0.45 -8.51 -38.80
C MET A 223 -0.81 -9.40 -38.78
N LEU A 224 -1.16 -9.94 -37.60
CA LEU A 224 -2.55 -10.31 -37.32
C LEU A 224 -3.34 -9.01 -37.22
N ARG A 225 -4.45 -8.97 -37.97
CA ARG A 225 -5.33 -7.80 -38.10
C ARG A 225 -5.78 -7.29 -36.73
N LEU A 226 -5.71 -5.98 -36.54
CA LEU A 226 -6.55 -5.24 -35.59
C LEU A 226 -8.04 -5.51 -35.85
#